data_AF-A0AAD2YI12-F1
#
_entry.id   AF-A0AAD2YI12-F1
#
_cell.length_a   1.000
_cell.length_b   1.000
_cell.length_c   1.000
_cell.angle_alpha   90.00
_cell.angle_beta   90.00
_cell.angle_gamma   90.00
#
_symmetry.space_group_name_H-M   'P 1'
#
loop_
_entity.id
_entity.type
_entity.pdbx_description
1 polymer ?
#
loop_
_entity_poly.entity_id
_entity_poly.type
_entity_poly.pdbx_seq_one_letter_code
_entity_poly.pdbx_strand_id
1 'polypeptide(L)'
;MKKAFLLGLALLFSLSMSAQHFALKNNLLYDATTTPNLGFEVGLSKKVTLDVSAGYNPFKFNDGKKLKHWLVMPEVRYWTCEKFNGTFIGVHALGGQYNIAGIKLPFGIFPNLKDHRYDGYLYGGGLTLGHQWILNKRWSIEAAIGAGYARVHYDKYNCGECGSKIETKNSNYWGVTKAALSIIYFIH
;
A
#
# COMPACT_ATOMS: atom_id res chain seq x y z
N MET A 1 5.19 29.82 -16.70
CA MET A 1 5.75 28.67 -15.97
C MET A 1 4.78 27.49 -15.84
N LYS A 2 3.53 27.67 -15.37
CA LYS A 2 2.56 26.56 -15.21
C LYS A 2 2.18 25.84 -16.53
N LYS A 3 2.02 26.58 -17.64
CA LYS A 3 1.67 26.01 -18.96
C LYS A 3 2.81 25.22 -19.61
N ALA A 4 4.06 25.64 -19.42
CA ALA A 4 5.24 24.92 -19.89
C ALA A 4 5.48 23.62 -19.11
N PHE A 5 5.14 23.62 -17.81
CA PHE A 5 5.17 22.42 -16.99
C PHE A 5 4.09 21.40 -17.42
N LEU A 6 2.87 21.86 -17.71
CA LEU A 6 1.80 21.03 -18.26
C LEU A 6 2.11 20.49 -19.66
N LEU A 7 2.73 21.30 -20.53
CA LEU A 7 3.22 20.84 -21.84
C LEU A 7 4.37 19.85 -21.69
N GLY A 8 5.29 20.08 -20.75
CA GLY A 8 6.38 19.14 -20.45
C GLY A 8 5.85 17.80 -19.94
N LEU A 9 4.83 17.84 -19.07
CA LEU A 9 4.14 16.63 -18.59
C LEU A 9 3.42 15.92 -19.75
N ALA A 10 2.68 16.63 -20.59
CA ALA A 10 2.01 16.06 -21.75
C ALA A 10 3.00 15.48 -22.79
N LEU A 11 4.16 16.13 -22.98
CA LEU A 11 5.21 15.64 -23.87
C LEU A 11 5.89 14.37 -23.34
N LEU A 12 6.09 14.28 -22.01
CA LEU A 12 6.55 13.05 -21.35
C LEU A 12 5.55 11.90 -21.50
N PHE A 13 4.24 12.18 -21.53
CA PHE A 13 3.19 11.19 -21.81
C PHE A 13 3.16 10.76 -23.29
N SER A 14 3.47 11.64 -24.23
CA SER A 14 3.41 11.34 -25.68
C SER A 14 4.59 10.52 -26.22
N LEU A 15 5.70 10.40 -25.49
CA LEU A 15 6.90 9.65 -25.92
C LEU A 15 6.83 8.15 -25.64
N SER A 16 5.66 7.61 -25.27
CA SER A 16 5.50 6.20 -24.92
C SER A 16 4.36 5.54 -25.70
N MET A 17 4.40 5.66 -27.03
CA MET A 17 3.68 4.76 -27.94
C MET A 17 4.42 3.42 -28.03
N SER A 18 4.35 2.65 -26.96
CA SER A 18 4.61 1.21 -26.95
C SER A 18 3.39 0.57 -26.30
N ALA A 19 3.01 -0.65 -26.66
CA ALA A 19 1.90 -1.37 -26.02
C ALA A 19 2.12 -1.41 -24.49
N GLN A 20 1.56 -0.45 -23.77
CA GLN A 20 1.70 -0.31 -22.34
C GLN A 20 0.79 -1.36 -21.73
N HIS A 21 1.39 -2.48 -21.34
CA HIS A 21 0.68 -3.49 -20.56
C HIS A 21 0.34 -2.89 -19.20
N PHE A 22 -0.96 -2.82 -18.94
CA PHE A 22 -1.52 -2.41 -17.66
C PHE A 22 -1.95 -3.65 -16.89
N ALA A 23 -1.71 -3.65 -15.59
CA ALA A 23 -2.16 -4.69 -14.68
C ALA A 23 -3.02 -4.07 -13.58
N LEU A 24 -4.18 -4.67 -13.33
CA LEU A 24 -4.97 -4.44 -12.14
C LEU A 24 -4.62 -5.50 -11.10
N LYS A 25 -4.60 -5.11 -9.83
CA LYS A 25 -4.16 -5.97 -8.73
C LYS A 25 -5.13 -5.88 -7.58
N ASN A 26 -5.37 -7.00 -6.92
CA ASN A 26 -6.11 -7.05 -5.67
C ASN A 26 -5.36 -7.95 -4.68
N ASN A 27 -5.03 -7.41 -3.52
CA ASN A 27 -4.29 -8.08 -2.46
C ASN A 27 -5.25 -8.80 -1.50
N LEU A 28 -5.21 -10.13 -1.54
CA LEU A 28 -6.07 -10.99 -0.73
C LEU A 28 -5.80 -10.86 0.78
N LEU A 29 -4.60 -10.42 1.17
CA LEU A 29 -4.31 -10.14 2.59
C LEU A 29 -5.08 -8.92 3.10
N TYR A 30 -5.32 -7.92 2.23
CA TYR A 30 -6.14 -6.76 2.59
C TYR A 30 -7.61 -7.17 2.70
N ASP A 31 -8.09 -8.03 1.80
CA ASP A 31 -9.46 -8.58 1.86
C ASP A 31 -9.71 -9.36 3.15
N ALA A 32 -8.73 -10.14 3.62
CA ALA A 32 -8.79 -10.84 4.90
C ALA A 32 -8.93 -9.89 6.11
N THR A 33 -8.52 -8.63 5.96
CA THR A 33 -8.74 -7.57 6.96
C THR A 33 -9.98 -6.72 6.69
N THR A 34 -10.86 -7.15 5.79
CA THR A 34 -12.06 -6.41 5.32
C THR A 34 -11.72 -5.06 4.69
N THR A 35 -10.54 -4.95 4.05
CA THR A 35 -10.05 -3.71 3.45
C THR A 35 -10.11 -3.83 1.93
N PRO A 36 -11.18 -3.35 1.28
CA PRO A 36 -11.21 -3.16 -0.16
C PRO A 36 -9.95 -2.46 -0.66
N ASN A 37 -9.34 -3.00 -1.70
CA ASN A 37 -8.09 -2.49 -2.23
C ASN A 37 -8.01 -2.67 -3.74
N LEU A 38 -7.17 -1.87 -4.38
CA LEU A 38 -6.90 -1.94 -5.80
C LEU A 38 -5.48 -1.44 -6.07
N GLY A 39 -4.75 -2.18 -6.89
CA GLY A 39 -3.47 -1.76 -7.45
C GLY A 39 -3.54 -1.61 -8.95
N PHE A 40 -2.76 -0.67 -9.45
CA PHE A 40 -2.56 -0.44 -10.87
C PHE A 40 -1.06 -0.43 -11.16
N GLU A 41 -0.62 -1.26 -12.10
CA GLU A 41 0.78 -1.40 -12.46
C GLU A 41 0.98 -1.21 -13.96
N VAL A 42 1.95 -0.36 -14.33
CA VAL A 42 2.28 -0.03 -15.73
C VAL A 42 3.74 -0.34 -16.04
N GLY A 43 3.98 -0.94 -17.20
CA GLY A 43 5.34 -1.17 -17.70
C GLY A 43 6.00 0.11 -18.22
N LEU A 44 7.11 0.52 -17.60
CA LEU A 44 7.91 1.69 -18.01
C LEU A 44 9.03 1.33 -18.99
N SER A 45 9.62 0.15 -18.84
CA SER A 45 10.68 -0.36 -19.72
C SER A 45 10.64 -1.89 -19.79
N LYS A 46 11.62 -2.53 -20.44
CA LYS A 46 11.69 -4.01 -20.52
C LYS A 46 11.75 -4.70 -19.15
N LYS A 47 12.28 -4.02 -18.12
CA LYS A 47 12.49 -4.58 -16.78
C LYS A 47 12.00 -3.67 -15.65
N VAL A 48 11.33 -2.56 -15.95
CA VAL A 48 10.86 -1.61 -14.94
C VAL A 48 9.37 -1.42 -15.05
N THR A 49 8.68 -1.50 -13.91
CA THR A 49 7.26 -1.17 -13.78
C THR A 49 7.04 -0.15 -12.67
N LEU A 50 5.94 0.58 -12.76
CA LEU A 50 5.44 1.47 -11.72
C LEU A 50 4.10 0.92 -11.22
N ASP A 51 4.03 0.58 -9.95
CA ASP A 51 2.86 0.07 -9.23
C ASP A 51 2.33 1.16 -8.31
N VAL A 52 1.01 1.36 -8.28
CA VAL A 52 0.34 2.22 -7.32
C VAL A 52 -0.81 1.43 -6.73
N SER A 53 -0.71 1.08 -5.45
CA SER A 53 -1.73 0.35 -4.72
C SER A 53 -2.40 1.24 -3.68
N ALA A 54 -3.72 1.11 -3.54
CA ALA A 54 -4.49 1.81 -2.53
C ALA A 54 -5.47 0.87 -1.84
N GLY A 55 -5.69 1.06 -0.53
CA GLY A 55 -6.69 0.34 0.25
C GLY A 55 -7.51 1.30 1.10
N TYR A 56 -8.79 0.99 1.29
CA TYR A 56 -9.70 1.77 2.12
C TYR A 56 -10.61 0.86 2.94
N ASN A 57 -10.64 1.07 4.25
CA ASN A 57 -11.55 0.40 5.16
C ASN A 57 -12.37 1.46 5.94
N PRO A 58 -13.69 1.53 5.76
CA PRO A 58 -14.56 2.46 6.50
C PRO A 58 -15.17 1.87 7.78
N PHE A 59 -14.94 0.59 8.08
CA PHE A 59 -15.77 -0.18 8.98
C PHE A 59 -15.52 0.10 10.47
N LYS A 60 -16.64 0.11 11.22
CA LYS A 60 -16.68 -0.07 12.67
C LYS A 60 -17.22 -1.48 12.91
N PHE A 61 -16.70 -2.17 13.90
CA PHE A 61 -17.20 -3.49 14.30
C PHE A 61 -17.90 -3.40 15.64
N ASN A 62 -18.61 -4.46 16.01
CA ASN A 62 -19.23 -4.57 17.33
C ASN A 62 -18.18 -4.48 18.45
N ASP A 63 -18.63 -4.16 19.67
CA ASP A 63 -17.81 -4.01 20.87
C ASP A 63 -16.83 -2.83 20.84
N GLY A 64 -17.16 -1.76 20.12
CA GLY A 64 -16.34 -0.53 20.06
C GLY A 64 -15.06 -0.66 19.21
N LYS A 65 -14.88 -1.78 18.51
CA LYS A 65 -13.75 -2.03 17.62
C LYS A 65 -13.85 -1.19 16.35
N LYS A 66 -12.72 -0.69 15.87
CA LYS A 66 -12.68 0.16 14.66
C LYS A 66 -11.42 -0.13 13.84
N LEU A 67 -11.58 -0.28 12.53
CA LEU A 67 -10.48 -0.44 11.58
C LEU A 67 -10.57 0.59 10.45
N LYS A 68 -10.81 1.85 10.78
CA LYS A 68 -10.94 2.87 9.73
C LYS A 68 -9.57 3.29 9.24
N HIS A 69 -9.26 3.10 7.98
CA HIS A 69 -8.00 3.58 7.42
C HIS A 69 -8.06 3.71 5.91
N TRP A 70 -7.13 4.49 5.38
CA TRP A 70 -6.73 4.42 3.98
C TRP A 70 -5.22 4.40 3.89
N LEU A 71 -4.69 3.72 2.87
CA LEU A 71 -3.27 3.69 2.56
C LEU A 71 -3.09 3.76 1.06
N VAL A 72 -2.12 4.56 0.61
CA VAL A 72 -1.63 4.58 -0.77
C VAL A 72 -0.14 4.24 -0.75
N MET A 73 0.28 3.40 -1.69
CA MET A 73 1.62 2.85 -1.78
C MET A 73 2.09 2.83 -3.24
N PRO A 74 2.76 3.89 -3.71
CA PRO A 74 3.48 3.84 -4.98
C PRO A 74 4.80 3.07 -4.84
N GLU A 75 5.15 2.30 -5.85
CA GLU A 75 6.34 1.46 -5.90
C GLU A 75 6.94 1.42 -7.31
N VAL A 76 8.25 1.66 -7.40
CA VAL A 76 9.01 1.38 -8.62
C VAL A 76 9.62 0.00 -8.47
N ARG A 77 9.41 -0.86 -9.46
CA ARG A 77 9.86 -2.26 -9.44
C ARG A 77 10.83 -2.53 -10.57
N TYR A 78 11.89 -3.24 -10.25
CA TYR A 78 12.86 -3.77 -11.19
C TYR A 78 12.78 -5.30 -11.23
N TRP A 79 12.55 -5.82 -12.43
CA TRP A 79 12.37 -7.24 -12.72
C TRP A 79 13.70 -7.88 -13.15
N THR A 80 13.98 -9.08 -12.66
CA THR A 80 15.25 -9.76 -12.99
C THR A 80 15.29 -10.25 -14.44
N CYS A 81 14.16 -10.76 -14.95
CA CYS A 81 14.03 -11.27 -16.31
C CYS A 81 13.41 -10.24 -17.25
N GLU A 82 12.08 -10.09 -17.21
CA GLU A 82 11.28 -9.13 -17.96
C GLU A 82 10.15 -8.60 -17.08
N LYS A 83 9.58 -7.43 -17.42
CA LYS A 83 8.43 -6.88 -16.71
C LYS A 83 7.31 -7.91 -16.61
N PHE A 84 6.68 -8.01 -15.44
CA PHE A 84 5.57 -8.94 -15.19
C PHE A 84 5.92 -10.43 -15.26
N ASN A 85 7.19 -10.82 -15.17
CA ASN A 85 7.58 -12.23 -15.17
C ASN A 85 8.69 -12.52 -14.14
N GLY A 86 8.36 -13.36 -13.15
CA GLY A 86 9.29 -13.87 -12.16
C GLY A 86 9.58 -12.91 -11.01
N THR A 87 10.84 -12.87 -10.57
CA THR A 87 11.27 -12.11 -9.39
C THR A 87 11.45 -10.62 -9.70
N PHE A 88 11.04 -9.77 -8.77
CA PHE A 88 11.32 -8.34 -8.79
C PHE A 88 11.81 -7.84 -7.42
N ILE A 89 12.57 -6.75 -7.47
CA ILE A 89 12.88 -5.91 -6.31
C ILE A 89 12.19 -4.56 -6.49
N GLY A 90 11.70 -3.97 -5.42
CA GLY A 90 10.95 -2.72 -5.45
C GLY A 90 11.45 -1.71 -4.43
N VAL A 91 11.23 -0.44 -4.74
CA VAL A 91 11.34 0.67 -3.78
C VAL A 91 9.97 1.31 -3.68
N HIS A 92 9.37 1.27 -2.50
CA HIS A 92 8.04 1.81 -2.25
C HIS A 92 8.06 2.98 -1.29
N ALA A 93 7.14 3.91 -1.50
CA ALA A 93 6.69 4.83 -0.47
C ALA A 93 5.32 4.38 0.03
N LEU A 94 4.95 4.76 1.24
CA LEU A 94 3.62 4.54 1.77
C LEU A 94 3.13 5.78 2.52
N GLY A 95 1.83 6.03 2.46
CA GLY A 95 1.20 7.15 3.14
C GLY A 95 -0.28 6.88 3.37
N GLY A 96 -0.79 7.23 4.53
CA GLY A 96 -2.17 6.93 4.89
C GLY A 96 -2.62 7.55 6.20
N GLN A 97 -3.92 7.47 6.44
CA GLN A 97 -4.52 7.83 7.71
C GLN A 97 -5.24 6.63 8.30
N TYR A 98 -5.30 6.59 9.62
CA TYR A 98 -5.92 5.50 10.34
C TYR A 98 -6.59 6.03 11.61
N ASN A 99 -7.69 5.36 11.96
CA ASN A 99 -8.49 5.58 13.14
C ASN A 99 -8.93 4.19 13.62
N ILE A 100 -8.11 3.61 14.48
CA ILE A 100 -8.18 2.21 14.87
C ILE A 100 -8.34 2.08 16.38
N ALA A 101 -9.12 1.09 16.82
CA ALA A 101 -9.39 0.86 18.24
C ALA A 101 -9.75 -0.60 18.49
N GLY A 102 -9.27 -1.18 19.60
CA GLY A 102 -9.74 -2.48 20.11
C GLY A 102 -9.36 -3.71 19.28
N ILE A 103 -8.39 -3.59 18.36
CA ILE A 103 -7.98 -4.67 17.45
C ILE A 103 -6.55 -5.10 17.76
N LYS A 104 -6.24 -6.40 17.69
CA LYS A 104 -4.84 -6.88 17.76
C LYS A 104 -4.29 -6.95 16.33
N LEU A 105 -3.40 -6.04 15.99
CA LEU A 105 -2.71 -6.09 14.69
C LEU A 105 -1.56 -7.10 14.72
N PRO A 106 -1.28 -7.79 13.59
CA PRO A 106 -0.12 -8.66 13.48
C PRO A 106 1.19 -7.86 13.55
N PHE A 107 2.30 -8.56 13.79
CA PHE A 107 3.66 -7.99 13.82
C PHE A 107 3.92 -6.91 14.89
N GLY A 108 3.09 -6.84 15.93
CA GLY A 108 3.30 -5.93 17.06
C GLY A 108 3.15 -4.44 16.72
N ILE A 109 2.51 -4.13 15.59
CA ILE A 109 2.26 -2.75 15.15
C ILE A 109 1.23 -2.15 16.13
N PHE A 110 1.67 -1.17 16.94
CA PHE A 110 0.97 -0.56 18.08
C PHE A 110 0.79 -1.47 19.32
N PRO A 111 1.76 -1.48 20.26
CA PRO A 111 1.78 -2.44 21.38
C PRO A 111 0.67 -2.31 22.44
N ASN A 112 -0.32 -1.41 22.29
CA ASN A 112 -1.43 -1.21 23.26
C ASN A 112 -2.78 -0.92 22.60
N LEU A 113 -3.01 -1.41 21.36
CA LEU A 113 -4.21 -1.11 20.58
C LEU A 113 -5.51 -1.73 21.15
N LYS A 114 -5.41 -2.69 22.08
CA LYS A 114 -6.57 -3.34 22.71
C LYS A 114 -7.37 -2.40 23.63
N ASP A 115 -6.67 -1.50 24.32
CA ASP A 115 -7.27 -0.67 25.38
C ASP A 115 -7.32 0.82 25.02
N HIS A 116 -6.93 1.18 23.79
CA HIS A 116 -6.83 2.57 23.36
C HIS A 116 -7.24 2.73 21.91
N ARG A 117 -7.72 3.93 21.59
CA ARG A 117 -7.97 4.36 20.21
C ARG A 117 -6.81 5.23 19.73
N TYR A 118 -6.36 4.94 18.51
CA TYR A 118 -5.30 5.67 17.84
C TYR A 118 -5.86 6.30 16.57
N ASP A 119 -5.71 7.62 16.45
CA ASP A 119 -6.15 8.40 15.30
C ASP A 119 -4.99 9.22 14.78
N GLY A 120 -4.69 9.13 13.49
CA GLY A 120 -3.56 9.87 12.93
C GLY A 120 -3.17 9.43 11.53
N TYR A 121 -1.92 9.69 11.20
CA TYR A 121 -1.38 9.44 9.87
C TYR A 121 0.01 8.83 9.95
N LEU A 122 0.37 8.14 8.89
CA LEU A 122 1.68 7.57 8.72
C LEU A 122 2.20 7.85 7.31
N TYR A 123 3.51 7.95 7.20
CA TYR A 123 4.19 8.01 5.93
C TYR A 123 5.58 7.40 6.06
N GLY A 124 6.10 6.87 4.97
CA GLY A 124 7.35 6.14 5.00
C GLY A 124 7.73 5.55 3.66
N GLY A 125 8.67 4.64 3.70
CA GLY A 125 9.13 3.92 2.53
C GLY A 125 9.97 2.72 2.91
N GLY A 126 10.22 1.86 1.92
CA GLY A 126 10.95 0.63 2.12
C GLY A 126 11.39 -0.01 0.82
N LEU A 127 11.95 -1.20 0.98
CA LEU A 127 12.32 -2.09 -0.10
C LEU A 127 11.37 -3.27 -0.12
N THR A 128 11.04 -3.75 -1.31
CA THR A 128 10.19 -4.91 -1.55
C THR A 128 10.95 -5.98 -2.30
N LEU A 129 10.70 -7.23 -1.95
CA LEU A 129 11.09 -8.40 -2.72
C LEU A 129 9.81 -9.18 -3.04
N GLY A 130 9.60 -9.49 -4.31
CA GLY A 130 8.42 -10.23 -4.73
C GLY A 130 8.68 -11.15 -5.91
N HIS A 131 7.72 -12.03 -6.15
CA HIS A 131 7.73 -12.97 -7.27
C HIS A 131 6.32 -13.08 -7.85
N GLN A 132 6.23 -13.06 -9.17
CA GLN A 132 4.97 -13.21 -9.91
C GLN A 132 4.97 -14.49 -10.74
N TRP A 133 3.91 -15.28 -10.60
CA TRP A 133 3.64 -16.46 -11.41
C TRP A 133 2.53 -16.17 -12.42
N ILE A 134 2.81 -16.47 -13.68
CA ILE A 134 1.85 -16.35 -14.78
C ILE A 134 0.94 -17.58 -14.78
N LEU A 135 -0.36 -17.38 -14.61
CA LEU A 135 -1.34 -18.47 -14.67
C LEU A 135 -1.85 -18.66 -16.10
N ASN A 136 -2.17 -17.56 -16.80
CA ASN A 136 -2.59 -17.56 -18.20
C ASN A 136 -2.33 -16.19 -18.84
N LYS A 137 -2.81 -15.98 -20.07
CA LYS A 137 -2.61 -14.73 -20.83
C LYS A 137 -3.13 -13.46 -20.13
N ARG A 138 -4.07 -13.56 -19.20
CA ARG A 138 -4.68 -12.41 -18.52
C ARG A 138 -4.54 -12.44 -17.00
N TRP A 139 -4.21 -13.57 -16.40
CA TRP A 139 -4.16 -13.72 -14.95
C TRP A 139 -2.78 -14.15 -14.46
N SER A 140 -2.34 -13.51 -13.39
CA SER A 140 -1.15 -13.87 -12.63
C SER A 140 -1.44 -13.79 -11.14
N ILE A 141 -0.56 -14.41 -10.35
CA ILE A 141 -0.53 -14.26 -8.89
C ILE A 141 0.84 -13.75 -8.46
N GLU A 142 0.88 -12.96 -7.40
CA GLU A 142 2.11 -12.39 -6.85
C GLU A 142 2.18 -12.63 -5.35
N ALA A 143 3.37 -12.98 -4.86
CA ALA A 143 3.71 -12.89 -3.45
C ALA A 143 4.82 -11.86 -3.28
N ALA A 144 4.66 -10.95 -2.32
CA ALA A 144 5.66 -9.92 -2.03
C ALA A 144 5.73 -9.60 -0.54
N ILE A 145 6.94 -9.33 -0.06
CA ILE A 145 7.20 -8.83 1.28
C ILE A 145 8.13 -7.63 1.20
N GLY A 146 7.88 -6.62 2.02
CA GLY A 146 8.71 -5.43 2.07
C GLY A 146 9.01 -5.00 3.50
N ALA A 147 10.23 -4.49 3.69
CA ALA A 147 10.73 -3.98 4.95
C ALA A 147 11.14 -2.52 4.78
N GLY A 148 10.88 -1.69 5.80
CA GLY A 148 11.17 -0.27 5.70
C GLY A 148 10.93 0.50 6.98
N TYR A 149 10.89 1.82 6.81
CA TYR A 149 10.66 2.79 7.86
C TYR A 149 9.33 3.51 7.63
N ALA A 150 8.58 3.72 8.71
CA ALA A 150 7.42 4.59 8.71
C ALA A 150 7.46 5.53 9.92
N ARG A 151 7.22 6.82 9.67
CA ARG A 151 6.91 7.78 10.72
C ARG A 151 5.41 7.75 10.98
N VAL A 152 5.06 7.58 12.24
CA VAL A 152 3.69 7.36 12.69
C VAL A 152 3.33 8.46 13.67
N HIS A 153 2.41 9.32 13.26
CA HIS A 153 1.86 10.38 14.07
C HIS A 153 0.48 9.94 14.57
N TYR A 154 0.23 9.99 15.88
CA TYR A 154 -1.07 9.64 16.43
C TYR A 154 -1.46 10.48 17.64
N ASP A 155 -2.77 10.68 17.75
CA ASP A 155 -3.45 11.04 18.97
C ASP A 155 -3.97 9.76 19.63
N LYS A 156 -3.60 9.59 20.91
CA LYS A 156 -4.03 8.48 21.76
C LYS A 156 -5.27 8.92 22.54
N TYR A 157 -6.34 8.13 22.49
CA TYR A 157 -7.58 8.37 23.23
C TYR A 157 -7.86 7.20 24.19
N ASN A 158 -8.55 7.49 25.30
CA ASN A 158 -9.09 6.47 26.19
C ASN A 158 -10.10 5.57 25.45
N CYS A 159 -10.29 4.34 25.94
CA CYS A 159 -11.28 3.41 25.39
C CYS A 159 -12.72 3.91 25.63
N GLY A 160 -13.62 3.75 24.66
CA GLY A 160 -15.03 4.21 24.70
C GLY A 160 -15.41 5.14 23.54
N GLU A 161 -16.71 5.22 23.20
CA GLU A 161 -17.18 6.02 22.04
C GLU A 161 -16.86 7.52 22.15
N CYS A 162 -16.69 8.03 23.37
CA CYS A 162 -16.34 9.41 23.70
C CYS A 162 -15.10 9.51 24.62
N GLY A 163 -14.04 8.76 24.33
CA GLY A 163 -12.78 8.84 25.09
C GLY A 163 -12.07 10.19 24.94
N SER A 164 -11.61 10.77 26.05
CA SER A 164 -10.78 11.98 26.05
C SER A 164 -9.41 11.73 25.43
N LYS A 165 -8.86 12.76 24.75
CA LYS A 165 -7.50 12.73 24.21
C LYS A 165 -6.50 12.68 25.37
N ILE A 166 -5.65 11.67 25.37
CA ILE A 166 -4.62 11.45 26.38
C ILE A 166 -3.35 12.20 25.97
N GLU A 167 -2.87 11.95 24.74
CA GLU A 167 -1.56 12.42 24.31
C GLU A 167 -1.47 12.47 22.78
N THR A 168 -0.71 13.43 22.25
CA THR A 168 -0.23 13.41 20.86
C THR A 168 1.21 12.92 20.85
N LYS A 169 1.50 11.87 20.09
CA LYS A 169 2.83 11.28 20.03
C LYS A 169 3.30 11.03 18.62
N ASN A 170 4.62 11.12 18.48
CA ASN A 170 5.38 10.72 17.32
C ASN A 170 6.10 9.41 17.61
N SER A 171 6.00 8.46 16.68
CA SER A 171 6.72 7.20 16.76
C SER A 171 7.36 6.85 15.42
N ASN A 172 8.44 6.09 15.52
CA ASN A 172 9.22 5.59 14.42
C ASN A 172 9.04 4.07 14.37
N TYR A 173 8.52 3.56 13.27
CA TYR A 173 8.36 2.13 13.03
C TYR A 173 9.42 1.65 12.04
N TRP A 174 10.12 0.58 12.40
CA TRP A 174 11.03 -0.16 11.54
C TRP A 174 10.57 -1.61 11.51
N GLY A 175 10.35 -2.17 10.33
CA GLY A 175 9.86 -3.54 10.21
C GLY A 175 9.19 -3.82 8.89
N VAL A 176 8.23 -4.74 8.91
CA VAL A 176 7.46 -5.13 7.73
C VAL A 176 6.51 -4.00 7.34
N THR A 177 6.75 -3.40 6.19
CA THR A 177 5.95 -2.29 5.65
C THR A 177 5.08 -2.69 4.46
N LYS A 178 5.32 -3.88 3.89
CA LYS A 178 4.50 -4.47 2.83
C LYS A 178 4.38 -5.98 3.01
N ALA A 179 3.18 -6.49 2.81
CA ALA A 179 2.92 -7.91 2.63
C ALA A 179 1.78 -8.03 1.61
N ALA A 180 1.98 -8.85 0.57
CA ALA A 180 1.00 -9.02 -0.49
C ALA A 180 0.93 -10.48 -0.95
N LEU A 181 -0.31 -10.94 -1.09
CA LEU A 181 -0.69 -12.09 -1.91
C LEU A 181 -1.75 -11.58 -2.89
N SER A 182 -1.33 -11.23 -4.10
CA SER A 182 -2.19 -10.51 -5.04
C SER A 182 -2.64 -11.38 -6.19
N ILE A 183 -3.89 -11.22 -6.59
CA ILE A 183 -4.38 -11.64 -7.91
C ILE A 183 -4.20 -10.47 -8.86
N ILE A 184 -3.70 -10.74 -10.06
CA ILE A 184 -3.35 -9.74 -11.06
C ILE A 184 -4.10 -10.04 -12.36
N TYR A 185 -4.70 -9.01 -12.94
CA TYR A 185 -5.39 -9.05 -14.22
C TYR A 185 -4.75 -8.08 -15.23
N PHE A 186 -4.34 -8.59 -16.39
CA PHE A 186 -3.74 -7.79 -17.45
C PHE A 186 -4.77 -7.24 -18.43
N ILE A 187 -4.74 -5.93 -18.61
CA ILE A 187 -5.47 -5.21 -19.65
C ILE A 187 -4.52 -5.05 -20.85
N HIS A 188 -4.94 -5.59 -21.99
CA HIS A 188 -4.24 -5.54 -23.27
C HIS A 188 -4.92 -4.55 -24.20
#